data_AF-A0A6A2ZCU0-F1
#
_entry.id   AF-A0A6A2ZCU0-F1
#
_cell.length_a   1.000
_cell.length_b   1.000
_cell.length_c   1.000
_cell.angle_alpha   90.00
_cell.angle_beta   90.00
_cell.angle_gamma   90.00
#
_symmetry.space_group_name_H-M   'P 1'
#
loop_
_entity.id
_entity.type
_entity.pdbx_description
1 polymer ?
#
loop_
_entity_poly.entity_id
_entity_poly.type
_entity_poly.pdbx_seq_one_letter_code
_entity_poly.pdbx_strand_id
1 'polypeptide(L)'
;MLQKSHESRRKENVRQSWFAGLGLGLSRFLLSSIVAFEFWYGWKLLSQVHISSKAFLETYLILSDTGFFIAKAASMTSDLTKSVEVVGSLFAISDRYTRIEPDDSNGYIAEEITGHVEICDINFEYPARPNMIILKDFSISIEAGKSTALVGQSGSGQSTVISLIERFYDPLKVVKIDGRDIRLYNLRSLRKHIALVSQEPALFSGTIFRHNQGKHFVWSM
;
A
#
# COMPACT_ATOMS: atom_id res chain seq x y z
N MET A 1 -13.98 -16.07 -24.18
CA MET A 1 -12.91 -15.03 -24.23
C MET A 1 -11.72 -15.38 -23.33
N LEU A 2 -11.96 -15.80 -22.08
CA LEU A 2 -10.90 -16.20 -21.12
C LEU A 2 -10.07 -17.41 -21.58
N GLN A 3 -10.68 -18.51 -22.07
CA GLN A 3 -9.93 -19.69 -22.53
C GLN A 3 -8.96 -19.39 -23.70
N LYS A 4 -9.36 -18.58 -24.69
CA LYS A 4 -8.47 -18.14 -25.78
C LYS A 4 -7.28 -17.30 -25.25
N SER A 5 -7.49 -16.49 -24.20
CA SER A 5 -6.40 -15.74 -23.57
C SER A 5 -5.39 -16.64 -22.85
N HIS A 6 -5.86 -17.74 -22.23
CA HIS A 6 -4.99 -18.73 -21.59
C HIS A 6 -4.21 -19.55 -22.61
N GLU A 7 -4.80 -19.94 -23.74
CA GLU A 7 -4.09 -20.68 -24.79
C GLU A 7 -3.00 -19.84 -25.46
N SER A 8 -3.25 -18.54 -25.71
CA SER A 8 -2.24 -17.63 -26.24
C SER A 8 -1.06 -17.47 -25.28
N ARG A 9 -1.33 -17.28 -23.98
CA ARG A 9 -0.28 -17.23 -22.94
C ARG A 9 0.47 -18.55 -22.81
N ARG A 10 -0.22 -19.69 -22.95
CA ARG A 10 0.42 -21.02 -22.88
C ARG A 10 1.40 -21.23 -24.04
N LYS A 11 1.01 -20.89 -25.27
CA LYS A 11 1.90 -20.99 -26.44
C LYS A 11 3.11 -20.07 -26.32
N GLU A 12 2.90 -18.84 -25.83
CA GLU A 12 3.99 -17.90 -25.55
C GLU A 12 4.94 -18.42 -24.48
N ASN A 13 4.41 -18.93 -23.36
CA ASN A 13 5.22 -19.51 -22.29
C ASN A 13 6.03 -20.71 -22.77
N VAL A 14 5.45 -21.61 -23.58
CA VAL A 14 6.19 -22.76 -24.14
C VAL A 14 7.33 -22.28 -25.04
N ARG A 15 7.09 -21.27 -25.87
CA ARG A 15 8.13 -20.68 -26.72
C ARG A 15 9.24 -20.03 -25.88
N GLN A 16 8.88 -19.28 -24.83
CA GLN A 16 9.83 -18.70 -23.89
C GLN A 16 10.64 -19.77 -23.16
N SER A 17 10.00 -20.88 -22.74
CA SER A 17 10.69 -22.01 -22.10
C SER A 17 11.71 -22.67 -23.02
N TRP A 18 11.41 -22.82 -24.31
CA TRP A 18 12.39 -23.34 -25.28
C TRP A 18 13.59 -22.41 -25.45
N PHE A 19 13.37 -21.10 -25.57
CA PHE A 19 14.47 -20.13 -25.65
C PHE A 19 15.30 -20.09 -24.35
N ALA A 20 14.65 -20.10 -23.19
CA ALA A 20 15.32 -20.15 -21.90
C ALA A 20 16.11 -21.45 -21.72
N GLY A 21 15.53 -22.60 -22.09
CA GLY A 21 16.18 -23.90 -22.03
C GLY A 21 17.41 -24.00 -22.94
N LEU A 22 17.31 -23.52 -24.19
CA LEU A 22 18.44 -23.44 -25.10
C LEU A 22 19.53 -22.50 -24.57
N GLY A 23 19.15 -21.33 -24.05
CA GLY A 23 20.08 -20.38 -23.48
C GLY A 23 20.84 -20.95 -22.28
N LEU A 24 20.14 -21.60 -21.34
CA LEU A 24 20.73 -22.25 -20.17
C LEU A 24 21.63 -23.43 -20.58
N GLY A 25 21.17 -24.27 -21.51
CA GLY A 25 21.93 -25.40 -22.02
C GLY A 25 23.24 -24.97 -22.69
N LEU A 26 23.17 -23.97 -23.58
CA LEU A 26 24.34 -23.43 -24.25
C LEU A 26 25.32 -22.78 -23.26
N SER A 27 24.81 -21.98 -22.31
CA SER A 27 25.63 -21.37 -21.26
C SER A 27 26.36 -22.42 -20.43
N ARG A 28 25.66 -23.51 -20.02
CA ARG A 28 26.28 -24.57 -19.23
C ARG A 28 27.29 -25.40 -20.01
N PHE A 29 27.04 -25.59 -21.31
CA PHE A 29 27.98 -26.24 -22.21
C PHE A 29 29.27 -25.41 -22.32
N LEU A 30 29.16 -24.11 -22.59
CA LEU A 30 30.32 -23.21 -22.70
C LEU A 30 31.15 -23.18 -21.41
N LEU A 31 30.51 -23.11 -20.24
CA LEU A 31 31.22 -23.17 -18.95
C LEU A 31 32.00 -24.48 -18.77
N SER A 32 31.37 -25.62 -19.12
CA SER A 32 32.04 -26.93 -19.06
C SER A 32 33.19 -27.03 -20.07
N SER A 33 33.03 -26.46 -21.27
CA SER A 33 34.07 -26.42 -22.30
C SER A 33 35.27 -25.59 -21.88
N ILE A 34 35.06 -24.45 -21.20
CA ILE A 34 36.15 -23.62 -20.66
C ILE A 34 37.00 -24.42 -19.67
N VAL A 35 36.34 -25.06 -18.69
CA VAL A 35 37.04 -25.90 -17.70
C VAL A 35 37.79 -27.05 -18.39
N ALA A 36 37.16 -27.74 -19.35
CA ALA A 36 37.83 -28.80 -20.09
C ALA A 36 39.07 -28.30 -20.85
N PHE A 37 39.01 -27.09 -21.42
CA PHE A 37 40.13 -26.47 -22.13
C PHE A 37 41.26 -26.06 -21.20
N GLU A 38 40.94 -25.49 -20.03
CA GLU A 38 41.92 -25.15 -18.98
C GLU A 38 42.68 -26.39 -18.49
N PHE A 39 41.97 -27.49 -18.24
CA PHE A 39 42.61 -28.75 -17.83
C PHE A 39 43.43 -29.39 -18.95
N TRP A 40 42.96 -29.33 -20.20
CA TRP A 40 43.72 -29.83 -21.35
C TRP A 40 45.03 -29.06 -21.54
N TYR A 41 44.96 -27.72 -21.46
CA TYR A 41 46.15 -26.87 -21.58
C TYR A 41 47.06 -27.02 -20.35
N GLY A 42 46.48 -27.10 -19.15
CA GLY A 42 47.20 -27.38 -17.92
C GLY A 42 47.98 -28.69 -17.96
N TRP A 43 47.36 -29.76 -18.47
CA TRP A 43 48.02 -31.04 -18.70
C TRP A 43 49.22 -30.92 -19.65
N LYS A 44 49.10 -30.15 -20.73
CA LYS A 44 50.20 -29.90 -21.66
C LYS A 44 51.38 -29.19 -20.99
N LEU A 45 51.11 -28.22 -20.11
CA LEU A 45 52.15 -27.51 -19.33
C LEU A 45 52.85 -28.42 -18.30
N LEU A 46 52.10 -29.34 -17.67
CA LEU A 46 52.66 -30.31 -16.72
C LEU A 46 53.55 -31.34 -17.43
N SER A 47 53.14 -31.83 -18.60
CA SER A 47 53.91 -32.84 -19.35
C SER A 47 55.23 -32.32 -19.92
N GLN A 48 55.35 -31.01 -20.14
CA GLN A 48 56.60 -30.35 -20.55
C GLN A 48 57.51 -29.97 -19.36
N VAL A 49 57.15 -30.33 -18.11
CA VAL A 49 57.88 -30.02 -16.86
C VAL A 49 58.08 -28.50 -16.62
N HIS A 50 57.18 -27.66 -17.15
CA HIS A 50 57.29 -26.21 -16.98
C HIS A 50 56.75 -25.72 -15.63
N ILE A 51 55.80 -26.45 -15.01
CA ILE A 51 55.08 -26.05 -13.80
C ILE A 51 54.86 -27.27 -12.89
N SER A 52 54.86 -27.06 -11.55
CA SER A 52 54.48 -28.09 -10.58
C SER A 52 52.95 -28.26 -10.47
N SER A 53 52.46 -29.49 -10.31
CA SER A 53 51.02 -29.79 -10.17
C SER A 53 50.33 -28.98 -9.08
N LYS A 54 51.03 -28.68 -7.98
CA LYS A 54 50.51 -27.85 -6.89
C LYS A 54 50.22 -26.43 -7.35
N ALA A 55 51.18 -25.79 -8.04
CA ALA A 55 51.04 -24.42 -8.52
C ALA A 55 49.94 -24.27 -9.57
N PHE A 56 49.76 -25.29 -10.43
CA PHE A 56 48.65 -25.32 -11.38
C PHE A 56 47.28 -25.35 -10.67
N LEU A 57 47.10 -26.25 -9.70
CA LEU A 57 45.85 -26.37 -8.95
C LEU A 57 45.54 -25.11 -8.14
N GLU A 58 46.54 -24.52 -7.47
CA GLU A 58 46.36 -23.27 -6.73
C GLU A 58 45.91 -22.12 -7.64
N THR A 59 46.54 -21.98 -8.81
CA THR A 59 46.19 -20.93 -9.77
C THR A 59 44.78 -21.13 -10.33
N TYR A 60 44.40 -22.36 -10.65
CA TYR A 60 43.05 -22.69 -11.14
C TYR A 60 41.97 -22.37 -10.10
N LEU A 61 42.17 -22.77 -8.84
CA LEU A 61 41.21 -22.53 -7.77
C LEU A 61 41.04 -21.03 -7.52
N ILE A 62 42.14 -20.27 -7.40
CA ILE A 62 42.08 -18.82 -7.18
C ILE A 62 41.36 -18.11 -8.32
N LEU A 63 41.66 -18.47 -9.58
CA LEU A 63 41.03 -17.86 -10.74
C LEU A 63 39.53 -18.17 -10.81
N SER A 64 39.15 -19.44 -10.60
CA SER A 64 37.76 -19.90 -10.67
C SER A 64 36.90 -19.29 -9.57
N ASP A 65 37.38 -19.32 -8.33
CA ASP A 65 36.64 -18.81 -7.19
C ASP A 65 36.46 -17.29 -7.29
N THR A 66 37.51 -16.56 -7.68
CA THR A 66 37.43 -15.10 -7.87
C THR A 66 36.39 -14.74 -8.92
N GLY A 67 36.38 -15.44 -10.07
CA GLY A 67 35.38 -15.24 -11.12
C GLY A 67 33.95 -15.48 -10.62
N PHE A 68 33.75 -16.55 -9.85
CA PHE A 68 32.45 -16.85 -9.24
C PHE A 68 32.00 -15.75 -8.25
N PHE A 69 32.89 -15.27 -7.38
CA PHE A 69 32.57 -14.22 -6.42
C PHE A 69 32.25 -12.88 -7.09
N ILE A 70 32.97 -12.50 -8.15
CA ILE A 70 32.67 -11.29 -8.94
C ILE A 70 31.27 -11.38 -9.54
N ALA A 71 30.95 -12.51 -10.19
CA ALA A 71 29.63 -12.72 -10.77
C ALA A 71 28.51 -12.67 -9.72
N LYS A 72 28.74 -13.27 -8.55
CA LYS A 72 27.78 -13.26 -7.43
C LYS A 72 27.59 -11.86 -6.83
N ALA A 73 28.66 -11.09 -6.66
CA ALA A 73 28.58 -9.71 -6.19
C ALA A 73 27.82 -8.82 -7.19
N ALA A 74 28.06 -9.02 -8.49
CA ALA A 74 27.34 -8.32 -9.55
C ALA A 74 25.83 -8.61 -9.50
N SER A 75 25.42 -9.87 -9.30
CA SER A 75 24.00 -10.21 -9.22
C SER A 75 23.33 -9.63 -7.96
N MET A 76 24.03 -9.59 -6.82
CA MET A 76 23.50 -9.02 -5.57
C MET A 76 23.22 -7.52 -5.64
N THR A 77 23.93 -6.79 -6.50
CA THR A 77 23.73 -5.35 -6.67
C THR A 77 22.28 -5.03 -7.08
N SER A 78 21.68 -5.87 -7.94
CA SER A 78 20.27 -5.68 -8.34
C SER A 78 19.28 -5.89 -7.21
N ASP A 79 19.59 -6.76 -6.24
CA ASP A 79 18.70 -7.00 -5.10
C ASP A 79 18.80 -5.85 -4.09
N LEU A 80 20.00 -5.28 -3.93
CA LEU A 80 20.21 -4.10 -3.09
C LEU A 80 19.45 -2.89 -3.63
N THR A 81 19.50 -2.62 -4.93
CA THR A 81 18.79 -1.48 -5.52
C THR A 81 17.28 -1.58 -5.32
N LYS A 82 16.69 -2.76 -5.55
CA LYS A 82 15.26 -3.01 -5.28
C LYS A 82 14.92 -2.83 -3.80
N SER A 83 15.79 -3.29 -2.90
CA SER A 83 15.56 -3.15 -1.46
C SER A 83 15.52 -1.68 -1.04
N VAL A 84 16.41 -0.86 -1.60
CA VAL A 84 16.44 0.59 -1.36
C VAL A 84 15.14 1.25 -1.86
N GLU A 85 14.63 0.88 -3.04
CA GLU A 85 13.36 1.40 -3.57
C GLU A 85 12.18 1.08 -2.65
N VAL A 86 12.07 -0.17 -2.20
CA VAL A 86 10.99 -0.60 -1.30
C VAL A 86 11.05 0.17 0.02
N VAL A 87 12.25 0.24 0.62
CA VAL A 87 12.45 0.99 1.87
C VAL A 87 12.10 2.47 1.69
N GLY A 88 12.49 3.09 0.57
CA GLY A 88 12.12 4.47 0.26
C GLY A 88 10.60 4.67 0.17
N SER A 89 9.87 3.72 -0.42
CA SER A 89 8.41 3.78 -0.49
C SER A 89 7.73 3.63 0.88
N LEU A 90 8.28 2.80 1.77
CA LEU A 90 7.78 2.61 3.12
C LEU A 90 7.99 3.89 3.96
N PHE A 91 9.17 4.50 3.88
CA PHE A 91 9.42 5.79 4.53
C PHE A 91 8.53 6.90 3.97
N ALA A 92 8.30 6.93 2.65
CA ALA A 92 7.39 7.92 2.06
C ALA A 92 5.94 7.79 2.58
N ILE A 93 5.48 6.58 2.93
CA ILE A 93 4.17 6.37 3.54
C ILE A 93 4.20 6.71 5.04
N SER A 94 5.25 6.29 5.74
CA SER A 94 5.42 6.50 7.18
C SER A 94 5.55 7.98 7.54
N ASP A 95 6.31 8.74 6.76
CA ASP A 95 6.60 10.16 7.00
C ASP A 95 5.53 11.08 6.39
N ARG A 96 4.48 10.50 5.78
CA ARG A 96 3.39 11.27 5.19
C ARG A 96 2.61 11.99 6.29
N TYR A 97 2.59 13.31 6.22
CA TYR A 97 1.74 14.13 7.09
C TYR A 97 0.25 13.96 6.76
N THR A 98 -0.55 13.63 7.78
CA THR A 98 -2.01 13.54 7.75
C THR A 98 -2.63 14.90 8.08
N ARG A 99 -3.42 15.46 7.15
CA ARG A 99 -4.12 16.74 7.40
C ARG A 99 -5.13 16.67 8.54
N ILE A 100 -5.80 15.53 8.67
CA ILE A 100 -6.77 15.25 9.73
C ILE A 100 -6.11 14.25 10.68
N GLU A 101 -5.52 14.75 11.76
CA GLU A 101 -4.82 13.92 12.75
C GLU A 101 -5.81 13.37 13.78
N PRO A 102 -5.97 12.04 13.91
CA PRO A 102 -6.92 11.46 14.85
C PRO A 102 -6.59 11.74 16.32
N ASP A 103 -5.30 11.75 16.65
CA ASP A 103 -4.76 11.82 18.01
C ASP A 103 -4.06 13.16 18.28
N ASP A 104 -4.58 14.25 17.73
CA ASP A 104 -4.08 15.60 18.02
C ASP A 104 -4.28 15.95 19.51
N SER A 105 -3.16 16.05 20.23
CA SER A 105 -3.11 16.42 21.64
C SER A 105 -3.58 17.85 21.94
N ASN A 106 -3.57 18.75 20.95
CA ASN A 106 -4.08 20.12 21.10
C ASN A 106 -5.59 20.21 20.87
N GLY A 107 -6.21 19.15 20.34
CA GLY A 107 -7.64 19.09 20.10
C GLY A 107 -8.43 19.05 21.40
N TYR A 108 -9.56 19.76 21.44
CA TYR A 108 -10.48 19.70 22.57
C TYR A 108 -11.07 18.30 22.72
N ILE A 109 -10.89 17.72 23.90
CA ILE A 109 -11.48 16.43 24.27
C ILE A 109 -12.92 16.69 24.70
N ALA A 110 -13.87 16.19 23.93
CA ALA A 110 -15.28 16.21 24.32
C ALA A 110 -15.49 15.19 25.46
N GLU A 111 -15.86 15.69 26.63
CA GLU A 111 -16.34 14.87 27.76
C GLU A 111 -17.84 14.57 27.61
N GLU A 112 -18.61 15.58 27.18
CA GLU A 112 -20.03 15.49 26.88
C GLU A 112 -20.35 16.26 25.59
N ILE A 113 -21.31 15.75 24.80
CA ILE A 113 -21.83 16.38 23.58
C ILE A 113 -23.35 16.39 23.67
N THR A 114 -23.97 17.57 23.56
CA THR A 114 -25.43 17.71 23.59
C THR A 114 -26.09 17.29 22.29
N GLY A 115 -25.37 17.43 21.17
CA GLY A 115 -25.77 16.92 19.85
C GLY A 115 -26.41 17.97 18.94
N HIS A 116 -26.19 19.26 19.19
CA HIS A 116 -26.62 20.32 18.28
C HIS A 116 -25.61 20.47 17.15
N VAL A 117 -26.04 20.37 15.89
CA VAL A 117 -25.15 20.40 14.71
C VAL A 117 -25.55 21.54 13.77
N GLU A 118 -24.59 22.36 13.37
CA GLU A 118 -24.80 23.46 12.43
C GLU A 118 -23.81 23.38 11.27
N ILE A 119 -24.33 23.45 10.06
CA ILE A 119 -23.55 23.61 8.82
C ILE A 119 -23.97 24.93 8.20
N CYS A 120 -23.02 25.80 7.90
CA CYS A 120 -23.29 27.15 7.39
C CYS A 120 -22.59 27.40 6.05
N ASP A 121 -23.40 27.60 5.02
CA ASP A 121 -23.09 28.05 3.67
C ASP A 121 -21.96 27.27 3.01
N ILE A 122 -21.90 25.96 3.24
CA ILE A 122 -20.76 25.17 2.81
C ILE A 122 -20.80 24.91 1.30
N ASN A 123 -19.64 25.08 0.68
CA ASN A 123 -19.33 24.59 -0.66
C ASN A 123 -18.36 23.42 -0.49
N PHE A 124 -18.70 22.25 -1.03
CA PHE A 124 -17.90 21.03 -0.87
C PHE A 124 -17.72 20.27 -2.18
N GLU A 125 -16.47 19.85 -2.43
CA GLU A 125 -16.06 18.95 -3.50
C GLU A 125 -15.16 17.86 -2.93
N TYR A 126 -15.22 16.65 -3.50
CA TYR A 126 -14.35 15.56 -3.08
C TYR A 126 -12.95 15.74 -3.66
N PRO A 127 -11.86 15.51 -2.88
CA PRO A 127 -10.49 15.62 -3.39
C PRO A 127 -10.18 14.71 -4.59
N ALA A 128 -10.89 13.58 -4.71
CA ALA A 128 -10.76 12.66 -5.85
C ALA A 128 -11.44 13.18 -7.13
N ARG A 129 -12.27 14.21 -7.04
CA ARG A 129 -13.01 14.84 -8.15
C ARG A 129 -13.02 16.37 -7.97
N PRO A 130 -11.84 17.02 -8.03
CA PRO A 130 -11.78 18.47 -8.03
C PRO A 130 -12.55 18.98 -9.26
N ASN A 131 -13.34 20.04 -9.13
CA ASN A 131 -14.26 20.60 -10.13
C ASN A 131 -15.70 20.05 -10.12
N MET A 132 -16.04 19.11 -9.23
CA MET A 132 -17.43 18.67 -9.05
C MET A 132 -17.95 19.06 -7.68
N ILE A 133 -18.64 20.20 -7.62
CA ILE A 133 -19.29 20.69 -6.40
C ILE A 133 -20.50 19.79 -6.09
N ILE A 134 -20.47 19.15 -4.92
CA ILE A 134 -21.54 18.27 -4.44
C ILE A 134 -22.54 19.03 -3.57
N LEU A 135 -22.04 19.85 -2.65
CA LEU A 135 -22.86 20.75 -1.84
C LEU A 135 -22.54 22.18 -2.27
N LYS A 136 -23.57 22.95 -2.62
CA LYS A 136 -23.44 24.35 -3.03
C LYS A 136 -24.29 25.23 -2.10
N ASP A 137 -23.63 26.16 -1.41
CA ASP A 137 -24.22 27.12 -0.47
C ASP A 137 -25.21 26.43 0.50
N PHE A 138 -24.81 25.27 1.02
CA PHE A 138 -25.68 24.41 1.83
C PHE A 138 -25.63 24.81 3.30
N SER A 139 -26.80 24.99 3.90
CA SER A 139 -26.97 25.33 5.32
C SER A 139 -28.02 24.42 5.95
N ILE A 140 -27.71 23.85 7.12
CA ILE A 140 -28.65 23.06 7.92
C ILE A 140 -28.33 23.21 9.41
N SER A 141 -29.38 23.25 10.23
CA SER A 141 -29.29 23.19 11.68
C SER A 141 -30.07 21.98 12.17
N ILE A 142 -29.43 21.13 12.97
CA ILE A 142 -29.99 19.92 13.57
C ILE A 142 -30.02 20.15 15.07
N GLU A 143 -31.21 20.23 15.64
CA GLU A 143 -31.37 20.46 17.08
C GLU A 143 -31.05 19.21 17.91
N ALA A 144 -30.44 19.42 19.06
CA ALA A 144 -30.16 18.38 20.03
C ALA A 144 -31.43 17.60 20.44
N GLY A 145 -31.34 16.28 20.51
CA GLY A 145 -32.43 15.39 20.94
C GLY A 145 -33.56 15.20 19.92
N LYS A 146 -33.47 15.79 18.72
CA LYS A 146 -34.47 15.59 17.65
C LYS A 146 -33.95 14.66 16.57
N SER A 147 -34.85 13.81 16.05
CA SER A 147 -34.57 13.00 14.87
C SER A 147 -34.79 13.83 13.61
N THR A 148 -33.75 13.97 12.78
CA THR A 148 -33.78 14.73 11.52
C THR A 148 -33.55 13.79 10.35
N ALA A 149 -34.44 13.87 9.34
CA ALA A 149 -34.33 13.07 8.11
C ALA A 149 -33.90 13.96 6.93
N LEU A 150 -32.84 13.54 6.23
CA LEU A 150 -32.40 14.15 4.98
C LEU A 150 -32.97 13.35 3.81
N VAL A 151 -33.82 13.97 2.99
CA VAL A 151 -34.49 13.33 1.84
C VAL A 151 -34.14 14.09 0.55
N GLY A 152 -33.95 13.36 -0.54
CA GLY A 152 -33.36 13.88 -1.76
C GLY A 152 -33.07 12.76 -2.76
N GLN A 153 -32.81 13.14 -4.01
CA GLN A 153 -32.49 12.19 -5.08
C GLN A 153 -31.11 11.56 -4.85
N SER A 154 -30.86 10.40 -5.48
CA SER A 154 -29.53 9.78 -5.46
C SER A 154 -28.47 10.77 -5.99
N GLY A 155 -27.37 10.93 -5.26
CA GLY A 155 -26.31 11.89 -5.60
C GLY A 155 -26.54 13.32 -5.12
N SER A 156 -27.62 13.61 -4.38
CA SER A 156 -27.90 14.95 -3.81
C SER A 156 -26.97 15.38 -2.66
N GLY A 157 -26.02 14.54 -2.24
CA GLY A 157 -25.04 14.88 -1.20
C GLY A 157 -25.43 14.50 0.24
N GLN A 158 -26.48 13.69 0.44
CA GLN A 158 -26.89 13.23 1.78
C GLN A 158 -25.76 12.54 2.56
N SER A 159 -25.10 11.55 1.94
CA SER A 159 -23.94 10.87 2.55
C SER A 159 -22.75 11.81 2.74
N THR A 160 -22.66 12.88 1.93
CA THR A 160 -21.64 13.92 2.06
C THR A 160 -21.85 14.75 3.33
N VAL A 161 -23.10 15.09 3.67
CA VAL A 161 -23.42 15.76 4.95
C VAL A 161 -22.96 14.92 6.13
N ILE A 162 -23.27 13.62 6.12
CA ILE A 162 -22.81 12.67 7.16
C ILE A 162 -21.27 12.65 7.23
N SER A 163 -20.60 12.55 6.08
CA SER A 163 -19.13 12.52 6.00
C SER A 163 -18.47 13.78 6.56
N LEU A 164 -19.13 14.93 6.47
CA LEU A 164 -18.64 16.20 7.02
C LEU A 164 -18.83 16.28 8.54
N ILE A 165 -19.98 15.82 9.05
CA ILE A 165 -20.26 15.75 10.50
C ILE A 165 -19.26 14.81 11.19
N GLU A 166 -18.95 13.67 10.58
CA GLU A 166 -17.95 12.71 11.07
C GLU A 166 -16.50 13.12 10.82
N ARG A 167 -16.30 14.29 10.17
CA ARG A 167 -15.02 14.85 9.79
C ARG A 167 -14.14 13.84 9.03
N PHE A 168 -14.72 13.09 8.10
CA PHE A 168 -13.94 12.33 7.11
C PHE A 168 -13.26 13.25 6.09
N TYR A 169 -13.84 14.43 5.89
CA TYR A 169 -13.27 15.52 5.11
C TYR A 169 -13.38 16.80 5.93
N ASP A 170 -12.33 17.62 5.87
CA ASP A 170 -12.41 18.95 6.47
C ASP A 170 -13.28 19.86 5.58
N PRO A 171 -14.27 20.55 6.16
CA PRO A 171 -15.06 21.52 5.44
C PRO A 171 -14.20 22.74 5.05
N LEU A 172 -14.45 23.33 3.87
CA LEU A 172 -13.84 24.61 3.48
C LEU A 172 -14.32 25.77 4.36
N LYS A 173 -15.58 25.70 4.81
CA LYS A 173 -16.20 26.62 5.76
C LYS A 173 -16.39 25.95 7.13
N VAL A 174 -17.22 26.53 7.98
CA VAL A 174 -17.41 26.10 9.36
C VAL A 174 -18.54 25.08 9.45
N VAL A 175 -18.25 23.95 10.09
CA VAL A 175 -19.24 22.99 10.61
C VAL A 175 -19.07 22.99 12.12
N LYS A 176 -20.17 23.13 12.86
CA LYS A 176 -20.13 23.21 14.32
C LYS A 176 -20.91 22.07 14.95
N ILE A 177 -20.40 21.61 16.08
CA ILE A 177 -21.11 20.75 17.02
C ILE A 177 -21.11 21.49 18.36
N ASP A 178 -22.28 21.67 18.95
CA ASP A 178 -22.51 22.42 20.19
C ASP A 178 -21.85 23.83 20.17
N GLY A 179 -21.92 24.51 19.03
CA GLY A 179 -21.37 25.85 18.83
C GLY A 179 -19.85 25.91 18.60
N ARG A 180 -19.12 24.79 18.69
CA ARG A 180 -17.68 24.71 18.44
C ARG A 180 -17.40 24.09 17.07
N ASP A 181 -16.42 24.64 16.35
CA ASP A 181 -15.98 24.09 15.06
C ASP A 181 -15.42 22.67 15.23
N ILE A 182 -15.89 21.73 14.40
CA ILE A 182 -15.46 20.32 14.41
C ILE A 182 -13.95 20.13 14.25
N ARG A 183 -13.26 21.12 13.64
CA ARG A 183 -11.80 21.09 13.44
C ARG A 183 -11.01 21.25 14.73
N LEU A 184 -11.61 21.86 15.75
CA LEU A 184 -10.99 22.12 17.04
C LEU A 184 -11.12 20.94 18.02
N TYR A 185 -11.93 19.93 17.69
CA TYR A 185 -12.06 18.73 18.50
C TYR A 185 -10.91 17.75 18.24
N ASN A 186 -10.51 17.03 19.27
CA ASN A 186 -9.78 15.79 19.10
C ASN A 186 -10.72 14.79 18.39
N LEU A 187 -10.29 14.30 17.22
CA LEU A 187 -11.16 13.52 16.34
C LEU A 187 -11.59 12.19 16.95
N ARG A 188 -10.69 11.51 17.68
CA ARG A 188 -11.02 10.25 18.36
C ARG A 188 -12.07 10.47 19.44
N SER A 189 -11.94 11.53 20.23
CA SER A 189 -12.93 11.90 21.24
C SER A 189 -14.28 12.26 20.62
N LEU A 190 -14.29 13.05 19.53
CA LEU A 190 -15.51 13.40 18.81
C LEU A 190 -16.24 12.15 18.29
N ARG A 191 -15.53 11.25 17.59
CA ARG A 191 -16.12 10.04 17.00
C ARG A 191 -16.58 9.01 18.02
N LYS A 192 -16.13 9.07 19.28
CA LYS A 192 -16.70 8.24 20.36
C LYS A 192 -18.15 8.59 20.67
N HIS A 193 -18.58 9.81 20.37
CA HIS A 193 -19.94 10.30 20.61
C HIS A 193 -20.84 10.19 19.36
N ILE A 194 -20.33 9.66 18.25
CA ILE A 194 -21.08 9.51 17.00
C ILE A 194 -21.18 8.03 16.64
N ALA A 195 -22.40 7.59 16.35
CA ALA A 195 -22.68 6.24 15.87
C ALA A 195 -23.11 6.28 14.40
N LEU A 196 -22.40 5.53 13.55
CA LEU A 196 -22.75 5.40 12.14
C LEU A 196 -23.28 4.01 11.82
N VAL A 197 -24.41 3.98 11.13
CA VAL A 197 -24.96 2.77 10.52
C VAL A 197 -24.93 2.95 9.00
N SER A 198 -24.01 2.26 8.34
CA SER A 198 -23.85 2.31 6.88
C SER A 198 -24.90 1.46 6.17
N GLN A 199 -25.28 1.87 4.95
CA GLN A 199 -26.23 1.14 4.09
C GLN A 199 -25.76 -0.29 3.77
N GLU A 200 -24.47 -0.46 3.52
CA GLU A 200 -23.82 -1.77 3.37
C GLU A 200 -22.96 -2.04 4.62
N PRO A 201 -23.42 -2.85 5.59
CA PRO A 201 -22.70 -3.06 6.82
C PRO A 201 -21.44 -3.91 6.57
N ALA A 202 -20.27 -3.33 6.82
CA ALA A 202 -19.03 -4.08 6.87
C ALA A 202 -18.94 -4.90 8.17
N LEU A 203 -18.72 -6.21 8.04
CA LEU A 203 -18.42 -7.10 9.16
C LEU A 203 -16.92 -7.45 9.12
N PHE A 204 -16.27 -7.40 10.29
CA PHE A 204 -14.89 -7.87 10.38
C PHE A 204 -14.83 -9.39 10.34
N SER A 205 -13.77 -9.94 9.73
CA SER A 205 -13.50 -11.38 9.73
C SER A 205 -13.20 -11.86 11.16
N GLY A 206 -14.19 -12.47 11.82
CA GLY A 206 -14.08 -12.91 13.21
C GLY A 206 -15.41 -13.37 13.78
N THR A 207 -15.49 -13.50 15.11
CA THR A 207 -16.73 -13.86 15.79
C THR A 207 -17.64 -12.64 15.95
N ILE A 208 -18.95 -12.88 15.98
CA ILE A 208 -19.97 -11.84 16.21
C ILE A 208 -19.69 -11.09 17.53
N PHE A 209 -19.23 -11.80 18.56
CA PHE A 209 -18.87 -11.20 19.85
C PHE A 209 -17.76 -10.14 19.71
N ARG A 210 -16.67 -10.44 18.99
CA ARG A 210 -15.58 -9.48 18.76
C ARG A 210 -16.03 -8.29 17.89
N HIS A 211 -16.87 -8.55 16.90
CA HIS A 211 -17.45 -7.49 16.06
C HIS A 211 -18.26 -6.49 16.88
N ASN A 212 -19.05 -6.97 17.84
CA ASN A 212 -19.87 -6.11 18.70
C ASN A 212 -19.03 -5.27 19.67
N GLN A 213 -17.86 -5.75 20.12
CA GLN A 213 -16.96 -4.96 20.97
C GLN A 213 -16.31 -3.77 20.25
N GLY A 214 -16.14 -3.84 18.92
CA GLY A 214 -15.65 -2.71 18.12
C GLY A 214 -16.71 -1.62 17.89
N LYS A 215 -17.98 -1.90 18.16
CA LYS A 215 -19.12 -0.99 18.01
C LYS A 215 -19.64 -0.58 19.39
N HIS A 216 -18.91 0.27 20.10
CA HIS A 216 -19.33 0.72 21.44
C HIS A 216 -20.68 1.46 21.50
N PHE A 217 -21.31 1.82 20.37
CA PHE A 217 -22.58 2.53 20.36
C PHE A 217 -23.40 2.21 19.10
N VAL A 218 -23.93 0.99 18.98
CA VAL A 218 -25.11 0.77 18.14
C VAL A 218 -26.06 -0.08 18.98
N TRP A 219 -27.31 0.37 19.10
CA TRP A 219 -28.41 -0.17 19.91
C TRP A 219 -28.60 0.47 21.29
N SER A 220 -29.35 1.57 21.31
CA SER A 220 -30.45 1.73 22.25
C SER A 220 -31.69 2.02 21.43
N MET A 221 -32.61 1.05 21.40
CA MET A 221 -34.03 1.33 21.23
C MET A 221 -34.59 1.80 22.57
#